data_AF-A0AA88HB92-F1
#
_entry.id   AF-A0AA88HB92-F1
#
_cell.length_a   1.000
_cell.length_b   1.000
_cell.length_c   1.000
_cell.angle_alpha   90.00
_cell.angle_beta   90.00
_cell.angle_gamma   90.00
#
_symmetry.space_group_name_H-M   'P 1'
#
loop_
_entity.id
_entity.type
_entity.pdbx_description
1 polymer ?
#
loop_
_entity_poly.entity_id
_entity_poly.type
_entity_poly.pdbx_seq_one_letter_code
_entity_poly.pdbx_strand_id
1 'polypeptide(L)'
;MVYAEEECKLKMPRLPVQEIHVKDVKELPFLCNPDFLVGTNDLTGLSYLHEPAILNSLKQRFINDNIIYTRCVHECSSKVNVVQKYSSKVNVVQKCSSKVNVVQKCIILVAVNPYRDLGIYDDYTIQAYHHDENQDRNLDPHVYSVAKEAYTQLERDSQDQSIIVSGESGAGKTVSAKYTMRYFATAGGSSAETQIEKKVLISSPVME
;
A
#
# COMPACT_ATOMS: atom_id res chain seq x y z
N MET A 1 44.52 23.84 16.81
CA MET A 1 43.38 23.10 17.35
C MET A 1 43.17 21.90 16.43
N VAL A 2 43.46 20.70 16.94
CA VAL A 2 43.34 19.45 16.19
C VAL A 2 41.88 19.01 16.31
N TYR A 3 41.18 18.88 15.19
CA TYR A 3 39.87 18.26 15.15
C TYR A 3 40.09 16.74 15.15
N ALA A 4 39.59 16.06 16.17
CA ALA A 4 39.55 14.60 16.22
C ALA A 4 38.30 14.13 15.48
N GLU A 5 38.48 13.44 14.36
CA GLU A 5 37.41 12.67 13.73
C GLU A 5 37.22 11.40 14.57
N GLU A 6 36.10 11.33 15.30
CA GLU A 6 35.72 10.10 15.99
C GLU A 6 35.25 9.06 14.96
N GLU A 7 36.13 8.14 14.59
CA GLU A 7 35.76 6.92 13.89
C GLU A 7 34.79 6.10 14.77
N CYS A 8 33.50 6.14 14.44
CA CYS A 8 32.51 5.22 15.00
C CYS A 8 32.84 3.78 14.58
N LYS A 9 33.52 3.03 15.45
CA LYS A 9 33.79 1.60 15.27
C LYS A 9 32.53 0.78 15.57
N LEU A 10 31.76 0.46 14.53
CA LEU A 10 30.68 -0.52 14.62
C LEU A 10 31.28 -1.92 14.82
N LYS A 11 31.19 -2.42 16.05
CA LYS A 11 31.64 -3.75 16.43
C LYS A 11 30.55 -4.75 16.01
N MET A 12 30.67 -5.33 14.81
CA MET A 12 29.80 -6.42 14.38
C MET A 12 30.00 -7.62 15.33
N PRO A 13 28.92 -8.27 15.82
CA PRO A 13 29.05 -9.51 16.57
C PRO A 13 29.71 -10.55 15.67
N ARG A 14 30.63 -11.33 16.23
CA ARG A 14 31.45 -12.34 15.55
C ARG A 14 30.56 -13.42 14.90
N LEU A 15 30.08 -13.17 13.69
CA LEU A 15 29.67 -14.21 12.77
C LEU A 15 30.94 -14.80 12.14
N PRO A 16 31.00 -16.12 11.90
CA PRO A 16 32.12 -16.70 11.17
C PRO A 16 32.20 -16.05 9.79
N VAL A 17 33.35 -15.42 9.48
CA VAL A 17 33.61 -14.87 8.16
C VAL A 17 33.77 -16.04 7.20
N GLN A 18 32.77 -16.23 6.33
CA GLN A 18 32.81 -17.25 5.30
C GLN A 18 33.43 -16.63 4.05
N GLU A 19 34.68 -16.99 3.74
CA GLU A 19 35.29 -16.60 2.47
C GLU A 19 34.71 -17.44 1.34
N ILE A 20 33.97 -16.80 0.44
CA ILE A 20 33.35 -17.46 -0.71
C ILE A 20 34.21 -17.13 -1.93
N HIS A 21 34.73 -18.16 -2.61
CA HIS A 21 35.47 -17.99 -3.85
C HIS A 21 34.48 -17.87 -5.01
N VAL A 22 34.20 -16.63 -5.43
CA VAL A 22 33.17 -16.31 -6.41
C VAL A 22 33.80 -16.13 -7.79
N LYS A 23 33.30 -16.84 -8.81
CA LYS A 23 33.81 -16.73 -10.20
C LYS A 23 33.11 -15.64 -10.99
N ASP A 24 31.86 -15.33 -10.64
CA ASP A 24 31.04 -14.29 -11.27
C ASP A 24 30.22 -13.53 -10.21
N VAL A 25 30.13 -12.20 -10.33
CA VAL A 25 29.36 -11.32 -9.43
C VAL A 25 27.89 -11.75 -9.29
N LYS A 26 27.34 -12.44 -10.30
CA LYS A 26 25.97 -12.99 -10.27
C LYS A 26 25.78 -14.17 -9.30
N GLU A 27 26.86 -14.78 -8.83
CA GLU A 27 26.83 -15.89 -7.86
C GLU A 27 26.89 -15.41 -6.40
N LEU A 28 26.96 -14.09 -6.17
CA LEU A 28 26.99 -13.53 -4.82
C LEU A 28 25.64 -13.73 -4.10
N PRO A 29 25.67 -14.13 -2.81
CA PRO A 29 24.45 -14.18 -2.02
C PRO A 29 23.87 -12.78 -1.83
N PHE A 30 22.54 -12.69 -1.73
CA PHE A 30 21.86 -11.44 -1.44
C PHE A 30 22.28 -10.89 -0.08
N LEU A 31 22.60 -9.59 -0.04
CA LEU A 31 22.93 -8.89 1.21
C LEU A 31 21.71 -8.82 2.13
N CYS A 32 21.92 -9.03 3.42
CA CYS A 32 20.86 -8.90 4.41
C CYS A 32 20.67 -7.44 4.80
N ASN A 33 19.41 -7.02 4.97
CA ASN A 33 19.12 -5.75 5.64
C ASN A 33 19.47 -5.87 7.13
N PRO A 34 19.94 -4.78 7.75
CA PRO A 34 20.16 -4.75 9.19
C PRO A 34 18.85 -4.95 9.96
N ASP A 35 18.92 -5.59 11.13
CA ASP A 35 17.75 -6.05 11.88
C ASP A 35 16.76 -4.93 12.26
N PHE A 36 17.25 -3.70 12.47
CA PHE A 36 16.40 -2.56 12.81
C PHE A 36 15.51 -2.05 11.66
N LEU A 37 15.81 -2.44 10.41
CA LEU A 37 14.97 -2.14 9.24
C LEU A 37 13.99 -3.27 8.94
N VAL A 38 14.16 -4.45 9.55
CA VAL A 38 13.27 -5.58 9.33
C VAL A 38 11.96 -5.33 10.06
N GLY A 39 10.85 -5.44 9.33
CA GLY A 39 9.51 -5.30 9.89
C GLY A 39 8.93 -3.89 9.85
N THR A 40 9.52 -2.97 9.09
CA THR A 40 8.97 -1.63 8.87
C THR A 40 7.57 -1.65 8.25
N ASN A 41 6.78 -0.60 8.53
CA ASN A 41 5.45 -0.41 7.93
C ASN A 41 5.48 -0.19 6.41
N ASP A 42 6.60 0.29 5.89
CA ASP A 42 6.81 0.54 4.46
C ASP A 42 8.07 -0.18 3.99
N LEU A 43 7.91 -1.06 3.00
CA LEU A 43 9.04 -1.81 2.43
C LEU A 43 10.00 -0.93 1.64
N THR A 44 9.60 0.29 1.26
CA THR A 44 10.53 1.27 0.66
C THR A 44 11.60 1.75 1.64
N GLY A 45 11.43 1.52 2.94
CA GLY A 45 12.42 1.81 3.97
C GLY A 45 13.59 0.81 4.01
N LEU A 46 13.53 -0.30 3.27
CA LEU A 46 14.61 -1.29 3.23
C LEU A 46 15.79 -0.77 2.41
N SER A 47 17.02 -0.97 2.90
CA SER A 47 18.24 -0.60 2.16
C SER A 47 18.45 -1.49 0.94
N TYR A 48 18.14 -2.77 1.06
CA TYR A 48 18.21 -3.76 0.00
C TYR A 48 16.81 -4.32 -0.26
N LEU A 49 16.23 -3.97 -1.41
CA LEU A 49 14.89 -4.42 -1.80
C LEU A 49 14.99 -5.55 -2.84
N HIS A 50 15.16 -6.78 -2.34
CA HIS A 50 15.11 -8.02 -3.13
C HIS A 50 14.10 -9.00 -2.52
N GLU A 51 13.77 -10.07 -3.25
CA GLU A 51 12.76 -11.04 -2.83
C GLU A 51 13.01 -11.61 -1.41
N PRO A 52 14.23 -12.07 -1.04
CA PRO A 52 14.51 -12.52 0.33
C PRO A 52 14.26 -11.46 1.40
N ALA A 53 14.59 -10.20 1.15
CA ALA A 53 14.38 -9.10 2.10
C ALA A 53 12.90 -8.81 2.33
N ILE A 54 12.10 -8.83 1.26
CA ILE A 54 10.64 -8.65 1.31
C ILE A 54 10.04 -9.81 2.11
N LEU A 55 10.41 -11.05 1.78
CA LEU A 55 9.90 -12.23 2.45
C LEU A 55 10.24 -12.22 3.95
N ASN A 56 11.47 -11.87 4.32
CA ASN A 56 11.88 -11.80 5.72
C ASN A 56 11.10 -10.74 6.50
N SER A 57 10.88 -9.57 5.89
CA SER A 57 10.12 -8.48 6.51
C SER A 57 8.64 -8.83 6.70
N LEU A 58 8.00 -9.41 5.67
CA LEU A 58 6.61 -9.86 5.76
C LEU A 58 6.45 -11.00 6.78
N LYS A 59 7.40 -11.93 6.83
CA LYS A 59 7.42 -13.03 7.81
C LYS A 59 7.51 -12.48 9.23
N GLN A 60 8.41 -11.54 9.50
CA GLN A 60 8.56 -10.90 10.80
C GLN A 60 7.25 -10.24 11.23
N ARG A 61 6.67 -9.39 10.36
CA ARG A 61 5.43 -8.66 10.66
C ARG A 61 4.24 -9.58 10.90
N PHE A 62 4.11 -10.62 10.07
CA PHE A 62 2.98 -11.54 10.18
C PHE A 62 3.08 -12.46 11.40
N ILE A 63 4.25 -13.07 11.63
CA ILE A 63 4.42 -14.09 12.67
C ILE A 63 4.64 -13.46 14.04
N ASN A 64 5.53 -12.46 14.13
CA ASN A 64 5.95 -11.91 15.41
C ASN A 64 5.05 -10.74 15.84
N ASP A 65 4.66 -9.88 14.90
CA ASP A 65 3.92 -8.66 15.22
C ASP A 65 2.40 -8.81 15.02
N ASN A 66 1.95 -9.92 14.41
CA ASN A 66 0.55 -10.15 14.03
C ASN A 66 -0.04 -9.03 13.14
N ILE A 67 0.79 -8.41 12.31
CA ILE A 67 0.42 -7.35 11.38
C ILE A 67 0.26 -7.95 9.98
N ILE A 68 -0.93 -7.77 9.39
CA ILE A 68 -1.26 -8.34 8.08
C ILE A 68 -1.07 -7.38 6.91
N TYR A 69 -0.98 -6.09 7.18
CA TYR A 69 -0.88 -5.05 6.16
C TYR A 69 0.51 -4.42 6.17
N THR A 70 1.11 -4.32 4.99
CA THR A 70 2.42 -3.68 4.81
C THR A 70 2.38 -2.81 3.56
N ARG A 71 2.85 -1.56 3.68
CA ARG A 71 2.86 -0.62 2.57
C ARG A 71 4.05 -0.89 1.65
N CYS A 72 3.84 -0.71 0.37
CA CYS A 72 4.86 -0.68 -0.66
C CYS A 72 4.54 0.52 -1.55
N VAL A 73 5.23 1.64 -1.34
CA VAL A 73 5.05 2.79 -2.24
C VAL A 73 5.90 2.56 -3.48
N HIS A 74 5.28 2.54 -4.66
CA HIS A 74 6.02 2.67 -5.90
C HIS A 74 5.58 3.98 -6.55
N GLU A 75 6.52 4.91 -6.70
CA GLU A 75 6.26 6.07 -7.55
C GLU A 75 6.18 5.54 -8.99
N CYS A 76 4.94 5.33 -9.47
CA CYS A 76 4.70 4.83 -10.81
C CYS A 76 4.49 6.03 -11.73
N SER A 77 5.57 6.48 -12.37
CA SER A 77 5.46 7.45 -13.47
C SER A 77 4.84 6.75 -14.69
N SER A 78 3.51 6.69 -14.73
CA SER A 78 2.79 6.16 -15.90
C SER A 78 2.68 7.22 -16.99
N LYS A 79 3.28 6.97 -18.17
CA LYS A 79 2.96 7.74 -19.39
C LYS A 79 1.58 7.32 -19.87
N VAL A 80 0.52 7.96 -19.38
CA VAL A 80 -0.84 7.66 -19.82
C VAL A 80 -1.11 8.35 -21.16
N ASN A 81 -1.42 7.57 -22.20
CA ASN A 81 -2.09 8.10 -23.38
C ASN A 81 -3.54 8.39 -22.98
N VAL A 82 -3.88 9.65 -22.68
CA VAL A 82 -5.27 10.04 -22.41
C VAL A 82 -6.07 9.89 -23.70
N VAL A 83 -6.82 8.79 -23.82
CA VAL A 83 -7.87 8.65 -24.83
C VAL A 83 -9.20 8.94 -24.13
N GLN A 84 -9.81 10.05 -24.55
CA GLN A 84 -11.19 10.50 -24.30
C GLN A 84 -11.54 11.11 -22.94
N LYS A 85 -11.80 12.41 -23.02
CA LYS A 85 -12.73 13.14 -22.17
C LYS A 85 -14.10 13.09 -22.85
N TYR A 86 -15.09 12.40 -22.27
CA TYR A 86 -16.49 12.55 -22.65
C TYR A 86 -17.13 13.59 -21.73
N SER A 87 -17.35 14.80 -22.24
CA SER A 87 -18.25 15.75 -21.60
C SER A 87 -19.51 15.82 -22.43
N SER A 88 -20.63 15.45 -21.82
CA SER A 88 -21.97 15.51 -22.38
C SER A 88 -22.27 16.91 -22.93
N LYS A 89 -22.77 16.93 -24.16
CA LYS A 89 -23.30 18.06 -24.98
C LYS A 89 -22.34 18.55 -26.07
N VAL A 90 -22.73 18.24 -27.32
CA VAL A 90 -22.22 18.66 -28.64
C VAL A 90 -21.19 17.70 -29.29
N ASN A 91 -21.63 17.07 -30.38
CA ASN A 91 -20.83 16.23 -31.27
C ASN A 91 -19.83 17.08 -32.08
N VAL A 92 -18.58 17.18 -31.62
CA VAL A 92 -17.44 17.56 -32.46
C VAL A 92 -16.21 16.74 -32.05
N VAL A 93 -15.75 15.84 -32.92
CA VAL A 93 -14.51 15.08 -32.73
C VAL A 93 -13.35 15.97 -33.18
N GLN A 94 -12.71 16.66 -32.22
CA GLN A 94 -11.40 17.27 -32.44
C GLN A 94 -10.34 16.40 -31.74
N LYS A 95 -9.55 15.68 -32.53
CA LYS A 95 -8.43 14.87 -32.04
C LYS A 95 -7.24 15.78 -31.76
N CYS A 96 -7.01 16.13 -30.50
CA CYS A 96 -5.76 16.73 -30.03
C CYS A 96 -5.01 15.71 -29.17
N SER A 97 -3.91 15.16 -29.70
CA SER A 97 -3.02 14.25 -28.96
C SER A 97 -1.95 15.06 -28.23
N SER A 98 -2.25 15.49 -27.01
CA SER A 98 -1.25 16.05 -26.10
C SER A 98 -0.77 14.93 -25.16
N LYS A 99 0.51 14.57 -25.23
CA LYS A 99 1.15 13.69 -24.25
C LYS A 99 1.27 14.47 -22.94
N VAL A 100 0.42 14.13 -21.96
CA VAL A 100 0.52 14.68 -20.60
C VAL A 100 1.22 13.64 -19.74
N ASN A 101 2.31 14.04 -19.08
CA ASN A 101 2.92 13.22 -18.03
C ASN A 101 1.99 13.33 -16.82
N VAL A 102 1.20 12.29 -16.56
CA VAL A 102 0.43 12.17 -15.31
C VAL A 102 1.28 11.35 -14.35
N VAL A 103 1.92 12.02 -13.39
CA VAL A 103 2.57 11.33 -12.27
C VAL A 103 1.44 10.91 -11.33
N GLN A 104 0.97 9.66 -11.45
CA GLN A 104 -0.01 9.11 -10.51
C GLN A 104 0.75 8.36 -9.42
N LYS A 105 0.60 8.82 -8.17
CA LYS A 105 1.11 8.09 -7.01
C LYS A 105 0.33 6.78 -6.89
N CYS A 106 1.01 5.64 -7.08
CA CYS A 106 0.42 4.32 -6.93
C CYS A 106 0.84 3.76 -5.57
N ILE A 107 -0.13 3.51 -4.69
CA ILE A 107 0.12 2.87 -3.40
C ILE A 107 -0.17 1.39 -3.56
N ILE A 108 0.85 0.55 -3.37
CA ILE A 108 0.67 -0.90 -3.28
C ILE A 108 0.55 -1.24 -1.80
N LEU A 109 -0.52 -1.95 -1.44
CA LEU A 109 -0.71 -2.48 -0.10
C LEU A 109 -0.62 -4.01 -0.18
N VAL A 110 0.34 -4.58 0.54
CA VAL A 110 0.45 -6.03 0.69
C VAL A 110 -0.42 -6.44 1.87
N ALA A 111 -1.32 -7.39 1.64
CA ALA A 111 -2.20 -7.97 2.64
C ALA A 111 -1.93 -9.48 2.76
N VAL A 112 -1.64 -9.98 3.95
CA VAL A 112 -1.45 -11.40 4.24
C VAL A 112 -2.70 -11.93 4.95
N ASN A 113 -3.30 -13.00 4.44
CA ASN A 113 -4.52 -13.55 5.04
C ASN A 113 -4.22 -14.19 6.41
N PRO A 114 -4.78 -13.69 7.53
CA PRO A 114 -4.58 -14.26 8.86
C PRO A 114 -5.39 -15.53 9.14
N TYR A 115 -6.37 -15.89 8.28
CA TYR A 115 -7.33 -16.98 8.51
C TYR A 115 -8.09 -16.91 9.85
N ARG A 116 -8.12 -15.74 10.47
CA ARG A 116 -8.84 -15.44 11.71
C ARG A 116 -9.22 -13.96 11.75
N ASP A 117 -10.25 -13.63 12.52
CA ASP A 117 -10.61 -12.23 12.75
C ASP A 117 -9.61 -11.56 13.69
N LEU A 118 -9.18 -10.35 13.32
CA LEU A 118 -8.21 -9.55 14.08
C LEU A 118 -8.84 -8.37 14.83
N GLY A 119 -10.15 -8.12 14.68
CA GLY A 119 -10.82 -6.97 15.31
C GLY A 119 -10.34 -5.59 14.81
N ILE A 120 -9.65 -5.53 13.67
CA ILE A 120 -9.08 -4.28 13.12
C ILE A 120 -10.05 -3.50 12.22
N TYR A 121 -11.26 -4.04 12.00
CA TYR A 121 -12.24 -3.51 11.05
C TYR A 121 -13.45 -2.84 11.72
N ASP A 122 -13.26 -2.31 12.93
CA ASP A 122 -14.29 -1.63 13.68
C ASP A 122 -14.57 -0.22 13.13
N ASP A 123 -15.75 0.32 13.43
CA ASP A 123 -16.15 1.66 12.98
C ASP A 123 -15.23 2.75 13.58
N TYR A 124 -14.70 2.52 14.79
CA TYR A 124 -13.68 3.37 15.39
C TYR A 124 -12.44 3.49 14.50
N THR A 125 -11.98 2.37 13.93
CA THR A 125 -10.82 2.37 13.01
C THR A 125 -11.14 3.19 11.76
N ILE A 126 -12.34 3.06 11.18
CA ILE A 126 -12.76 3.86 10.03
C ILE A 126 -12.68 5.36 10.36
N GLN A 127 -13.22 5.77 11.51
CA GLN A 127 -13.18 7.16 11.95
C GLN A 127 -11.76 7.66 12.19
N ALA A 128 -10.90 6.84 12.80
CA ALA A 128 -9.50 7.18 13.04
C ALA A 128 -8.74 7.43 11.73
N TYR A 129 -8.96 6.60 10.70
CA TYR A 129 -8.37 6.87 9.37
C TYR A 129 -9.01 8.08 8.70
N HIS A 130 -10.33 8.26 8.77
CA HIS A 130 -11.02 9.36 8.08
C HIS A 130 -10.61 10.74 8.62
N HIS A 131 -10.53 10.91 9.94
CA HIS A 131 -10.23 12.19 10.60
C HIS A 131 -8.73 12.48 10.75
N ASP A 132 -7.86 11.60 10.28
CA ASP A 132 -6.42 11.84 10.35
C ASP A 132 -6.02 12.96 9.36
N GLU A 133 -5.93 14.20 9.86
CA GLU A 133 -5.67 15.38 9.04
C GLU A 133 -4.24 15.44 8.49
N ASN A 134 -3.30 14.71 9.10
CA ASN A 134 -1.87 14.81 8.78
C ASN A 134 -1.47 14.17 7.45
N GLN A 135 -2.38 13.46 6.76
CA GLN A 135 -2.20 12.86 5.43
C GLN A 135 -0.90 12.08 5.18
N ASP A 136 -0.13 11.73 6.21
CA ASP A 136 1.18 11.14 6.02
C ASP A 136 1.55 10.26 7.21
N ARG A 137 1.70 8.97 6.89
CA ARG A 137 2.58 7.94 7.50
C ARG A 137 2.46 7.58 8.97
N ASN A 138 1.79 8.34 9.82
CA ASN A 138 1.77 8.01 11.25
C ASN A 138 0.79 6.88 11.58
N LEU A 139 -0.20 6.65 10.72
CA LEU A 139 -1.09 5.49 10.84
C LEU A 139 -0.47 4.26 10.17
N ASP A 140 -0.69 3.12 10.83
CA ASP A 140 -0.25 1.83 10.35
C ASP A 140 -0.86 1.52 8.97
N PRO A 141 -0.20 0.70 8.14
CA PRO A 141 -0.76 0.27 6.87
C PRO A 141 -2.09 -0.46 7.12
N HIS A 142 -3.14 -0.06 6.37
CA HIS A 142 -4.45 -0.69 6.47
C HIS A 142 -5.24 -0.50 5.16
N VAL A 143 -6.22 -1.37 4.88
CA VAL A 143 -7.09 -1.22 3.70
C VAL A 143 -7.83 0.13 3.70
N TYR A 144 -8.18 0.66 4.87
CA TYR A 144 -8.80 1.97 5.03
C TYR A 144 -7.87 3.12 4.66
N SER A 145 -6.54 2.96 4.79
CA SER A 145 -5.60 3.98 4.32
C SER A 145 -5.64 4.12 2.79
N VAL A 146 -5.82 3.02 2.06
CA VAL A 146 -5.98 3.03 0.58
C VAL A 146 -7.32 3.64 0.20
N ALA A 147 -8.39 3.28 0.91
CA ALA A 147 -9.72 3.82 0.66
C ALA A 147 -9.79 5.34 0.95
N LYS A 148 -9.19 5.79 2.04
CA LYS A 148 -9.05 7.21 2.39
C LYS A 148 -8.33 7.99 1.30
N GLU A 149 -7.19 7.50 0.84
CA GLU A 149 -6.40 8.16 -0.18
C GLU A 149 -7.21 8.33 -1.47
N ALA A 150 -7.88 7.26 -1.92
CA ALA A 150 -8.77 7.33 -3.08
C ALA A 150 -9.92 8.33 -2.85
N TYR A 151 -10.55 8.31 -1.67
CA TYR A 151 -11.62 9.24 -1.32
C TYR A 151 -11.16 10.70 -1.38
N THR A 152 -10.00 11.00 -0.76
CA THR A 152 -9.41 12.33 -0.77
C THR A 152 -9.03 12.79 -2.19
N GLN A 153 -8.43 11.93 -3.01
CA GLN A 153 -8.09 12.28 -4.40
C GLN A 153 -9.35 12.56 -5.24
N LEU A 154 -10.41 11.77 -5.00
CA LEU A 154 -11.70 12.00 -5.66
C LEU A 154 -12.30 13.37 -5.27
N GLU A 155 -12.30 13.74 -4.00
CA GLU A 155 -12.80 15.04 -3.54
C GLU A 155 -11.94 16.22 -4.00
N ARG A 156 -10.61 16.09 -3.92
CA ARG A 156 -9.67 17.18 -4.22
C ARG A 156 -9.52 17.43 -5.71
N ASP A 157 -9.32 16.37 -6.50
CA ASP A 157 -8.98 16.48 -7.92
C ASP A 157 -10.19 16.27 -8.84
N SER A 158 -11.34 15.87 -8.28
CA SER A 158 -12.55 15.51 -9.03
C SER A 158 -12.26 14.52 -10.17
N GLN A 159 -11.35 13.57 -9.90
CA GLN A 159 -10.97 12.50 -10.82
C GLN A 159 -11.55 11.17 -10.33
N ASP A 160 -12.03 10.37 -11.28
CA ASP A 160 -12.47 9.00 -11.01
C ASP A 160 -11.30 8.15 -10.50
N GLN A 161 -11.56 7.35 -9.45
CA GLN A 161 -10.54 6.51 -8.81
C GLN A 161 -10.83 5.04 -9.05
N SER A 162 -9.77 4.23 -9.05
CA SER A 162 -9.88 2.77 -9.13
C SER A 162 -9.04 2.11 -8.06
N ILE A 163 -9.64 1.12 -7.37
CA ILE A 163 -8.95 0.26 -6.41
C ILE A 163 -8.96 -1.14 -6.98
N ILE A 164 -7.77 -1.70 -7.22
CA ILE A 164 -7.59 -3.02 -7.80
C ILE A 164 -7.10 -3.96 -6.69
N VAL A 165 -7.83 -5.06 -6.49
CA VAL A 165 -7.47 -6.10 -5.51
C VAL A 165 -7.09 -7.38 -6.27
N SER A 166 -5.82 -7.76 -6.19
CA SER A 166 -5.26 -8.93 -6.88
C SER A 166 -4.72 -9.95 -5.89
N GLY A 167 -4.63 -11.21 -6.32
CA GLY A 167 -4.13 -12.32 -5.52
C GLY A 167 -4.72 -13.67 -5.93
N GLU A 168 -4.13 -14.75 -5.47
CA GLU A 168 -4.58 -16.12 -5.71
C GLU A 168 -5.96 -16.40 -5.08
N SER A 169 -6.56 -17.54 -5.42
CA SER A 169 -7.81 -17.97 -4.79
C SER A 169 -7.60 -18.12 -3.28
N GLY A 170 -8.53 -17.61 -2.46
CA GLY A 170 -8.41 -17.62 -1.00
C GLY A 170 -7.46 -16.57 -0.38
N ALA A 171 -6.82 -15.72 -1.19
CA ALA A 171 -5.90 -14.67 -0.68
C ALA A 171 -6.59 -13.53 0.11
N GLY A 172 -7.93 -13.47 0.14
CA GLY A 172 -8.68 -12.42 0.85
C GLY A 172 -9.12 -11.24 -0.02
N LYS A 173 -9.23 -11.43 -1.35
CA LYS A 173 -9.69 -10.39 -2.29
C LYS A 173 -11.09 -9.87 -1.97
N THR A 174 -12.07 -10.76 -1.83
CA THR A 174 -13.47 -10.41 -1.53
C THR A 174 -13.59 -9.67 -0.20
N VAL A 175 -12.89 -10.16 0.83
CA VAL A 175 -12.87 -9.56 2.17
C VAL A 175 -12.30 -8.14 2.13
N SER A 176 -11.18 -7.95 1.43
CA SER A 176 -10.57 -6.63 1.26
C SER A 176 -11.51 -5.66 0.53
N ALA A 177 -12.13 -6.09 -0.57
CA ALA A 177 -13.10 -5.27 -1.31
C ALA A 177 -14.30 -4.88 -0.45
N LYS A 178 -14.85 -5.83 0.33
CA LYS A 178 -15.95 -5.57 1.28
C LYS A 178 -15.59 -4.47 2.28
N TYR A 179 -14.41 -4.52 2.88
CA TYR A 179 -13.99 -3.50 3.85
C TYR A 179 -13.71 -2.15 3.20
N THR A 180 -13.12 -2.12 2.01
CA THR A 180 -12.99 -0.89 1.21
C THR A 180 -14.35 -0.23 0.95
N MET A 181 -15.36 -1.01 0.54
CA MET A 181 -16.72 -0.48 0.33
C MET A 181 -17.37 0.01 1.63
N ARG A 182 -17.18 -0.70 2.74
CA ARG A 182 -17.66 -0.26 4.07
C ARG A 182 -17.07 1.09 4.46
N TYR A 183 -15.79 1.32 4.17
CA TYR A 183 -15.16 2.61 4.41
C TYR A 183 -15.87 3.73 3.62
N PHE A 184 -16.09 3.55 2.31
CA PHE A 184 -16.78 4.56 1.50
C PHE A 184 -18.22 4.81 1.93
N ALA A 185 -18.94 3.76 2.31
CA ALA A 185 -20.29 3.89 2.86
C ALA A 185 -20.32 4.77 4.11
N THR A 186 -19.37 4.54 5.03
CA THR A 186 -19.30 5.27 6.31
C THR A 186 -18.75 6.69 6.14
N ALA A 187 -17.72 6.86 5.30
CA ALA A 187 -17.05 8.14 5.07
C ALA A 187 -17.87 9.10 4.20
N GLY A 188 -18.60 8.58 3.21
CA GLY A 188 -19.47 9.37 2.31
C GLY A 188 -20.92 9.51 2.80
N GLY A 189 -21.32 8.74 3.80
CA GLY A 189 -22.68 8.74 4.34
C GLY A 189 -22.92 9.89 5.32
N SER A 190 -23.91 10.74 5.04
CA SER A 190 -24.46 11.66 6.03
C SER A 190 -25.35 10.86 7.01
N SER A 191 -25.45 11.28 8.28
CA SER A 191 -26.04 10.59 9.45
C SER A 191 -27.45 9.96 9.32
N ALA A 192 -28.10 10.05 8.15
CA ALA A 192 -29.29 9.30 7.80
C ALA A 192 -28.90 8.10 6.93
N GLU A 193 -28.82 6.89 7.52
CA GLU A 193 -28.56 5.60 6.86
C GLU A 193 -29.15 5.55 5.43
N THR A 194 -28.36 5.84 4.41
CA THR A 194 -28.88 5.75 3.05
C THR A 194 -28.97 4.27 2.68
N GLN A 195 -30.16 3.80 2.34
CA GLN A 195 -30.43 2.41 1.93
C GLN A 195 -29.52 1.92 0.78
N ILE A 196 -28.81 2.84 0.11
CA ILE A 196 -27.82 2.59 -0.94
C ILE A 196 -26.59 1.86 -0.36
N GLU A 197 -26.12 2.26 0.82
CA GLU A 197 -24.96 1.64 1.48
C GLU A 197 -25.20 0.17 1.79
N LYS A 198 -26.36 -0.13 2.40
CA LYS A 198 -26.81 -1.51 2.64
C LYS A 198 -26.94 -2.28 1.31
N LYS A 199 -27.52 -1.69 0.25
CA LYS A 199 -27.67 -2.36 -1.06
C LYS A 199 -26.34 -2.69 -1.74
N VAL A 200 -25.35 -1.81 -1.68
CA VAL A 200 -24.01 -2.06 -2.23
C VAL A 200 -23.30 -3.16 -1.44
N LEU A 201 -23.35 -3.10 -0.11
CA LEU A 201 -22.76 -4.15 0.75
C LEU A 201 -23.46 -5.52 0.57
N ILE A 202 -24.77 -5.53 0.34
CA ILE A 202 -25.57 -6.74 0.10
C ILE A 202 -25.29 -7.37 -1.28
N SER A 203 -24.71 -6.64 -2.23
CA SER A 203 -24.37 -7.19 -3.55
C SER A 203 -23.16 -8.14 -3.55
N SER A 204 -22.30 -8.08 -2.52
CA SER A 204 -21.11 -8.94 -2.41
C SER A 204 -21.42 -10.45 -2.37
N PRO A 205 -22.39 -10.93 -1.56
CA PRO A 205 -22.78 -12.34 -1.56
C PRO A 205 -23.62 -12.80 -2.77
N VAL A 206 -23.97 -11.90 -3.70
CA VAL A 206 -24.78 -12.27 -4.90
C VAL A 206 -23.90 -12.70 -6.08
N MET A 207 -22.59 -12.44 -6.03
CA MET A 207 -21.62 -12.75 -7.10
C MET A 207 -20.65 -13.88 -6.77
N GLU A 208 -20.70 -14.48 -5.57
CA GLU A 208 -19.92 -15.66 -5.19
C GLU A 208 -20.58 -16.97 -5.64
#